data_AF-A0A1I6YEK4-F1
#
_entry.id   AF-A0A1I6YEK4-F1
#
_cell.length_a   1.000
_cell.length_b   1.000
_cell.length_c   1.000
_cell.angle_alpha   90.00
_cell.angle_beta   90.00
_cell.angle_gamma   90.00
#
_symmetry.space_group_name_H-M   'P 1'
#
loop_
_entity.id
_entity.type
_entity.pdbx_description
1 polymer ?
#
loop_
_entity_poly.entity_id
_entity_poly.type
_entity_poly.pdbx_seq_one_letter_code
_entity_poly.pdbx_strand_id
1 'polypeptide(L)'
;MSLADPSRRAPFWQRLFFRIPVIGWVARDLMYGDKDNIWYALGGFVCLWMSLALIFGLPGLYLPALALVPVVFLTLLLITRG
;
A
#
# COMPACT_ATOMS: atom_id res chain seq x y z
N MET A 1 23.72 -38.29 -0.72
CA MET A 1 24.03 -36.85 -0.55
C MET A 1 22.76 -36.08 -0.87
N SER A 2 22.00 -35.73 0.16
CA SER A 2 20.72 -35.02 0.04
C SER A 2 20.99 -33.52 0.03
N LEU A 3 20.56 -32.80 -1.01
CA LEU A 3 20.41 -31.35 -0.99
C LEU A 3 19.03 -31.04 -1.57
N ALA A 4 18.05 -30.93 -0.68
CA ALA A 4 16.84 -30.21 -0.96
C ALA A 4 17.20 -28.75 -1.22
N ASP A 5 16.74 -28.19 -2.33
CA ASP A 5 16.32 -26.80 -2.32
C ASP A 5 15.20 -26.62 -3.37
N PRO A 6 13.91 -26.63 -2.96
CA PRO A 6 12.85 -26.20 -3.85
C PRO A 6 13.04 -24.71 -4.04
N SER A 7 13.63 -24.30 -5.16
CA SER A 7 13.72 -22.92 -5.57
C SER A 7 12.34 -22.26 -5.47
N ARG A 8 12.08 -21.53 -4.39
CA ARG A 8 10.90 -20.69 -4.19
C ARG A 8 10.99 -19.57 -5.22
N ARG A 9 10.50 -19.85 -6.43
CA ARG A 9 10.30 -18.84 -7.47
C ARG A 9 9.36 -17.81 -6.87
N ALA A 10 9.88 -16.62 -6.56
CA ALA A 10 9.05 -15.51 -6.10
C ALA A 10 7.89 -15.33 -7.10
N PRO A 11 6.64 -15.22 -6.61
CA PRO A 11 5.46 -15.20 -7.45
C PRO A 11 5.54 -14.07 -8.49
N PHE A 12 5.03 -14.34 -9.71
CA PHE A 12 5.01 -13.40 -10.83
C PHE A 12 4.48 -12.01 -10.44
N TRP A 13 3.51 -11.96 -9.52
CA TRP A 13 2.95 -10.76 -8.91
C TRP A 13 3.98 -9.87 -8.21
N GLN A 14 4.94 -10.46 -7.48
CA GLN A 14 5.99 -9.74 -6.77
C GLN A 14 6.94 -9.06 -7.77
N ARG A 15 7.26 -9.76 -8.88
CA ARG A 15 8.12 -9.22 -9.94
C ARG A 15 7.45 -8.11 -10.74
N LEU A 16 6.12 -8.15 -10.87
CA LEU A 16 5.34 -7.08 -11.51
C LEU A 16 5.20 -5.86 -10.58
N PHE A 17 4.94 -6.08 -9.28
CA PHE A 17 4.83 -5.02 -8.28
C PHE A 17 6.14 -4.25 -8.07
N PHE A 18 7.28 -4.96 -8.05
CA PHE A 18 8.62 -4.35 -7.98
C PHE A 18 9.07 -3.64 -9.26
N ARG A 19 8.30 -3.71 -10.35
CA ARG A 19 8.63 -3.07 -11.63
C ARG A 19 7.86 -1.77 -11.86
N ILE A 20 6.87 -1.46 -11.01
CA ILE A 20 6.20 -0.16 -11.01
C ILE A 20 7.16 0.83 -10.36
N PRO A 21 7.76 1.77 -11.11
CA PRO A 21 8.90 2.55 -10.63
C PRO A 21 8.57 3.44 -9.42
N VAL A 22 7.30 3.80 -9.22
CA VAL A 22 6.86 4.63 -8.08
C VAL A 22 6.49 3.77 -6.87
N ILE A 23 5.61 2.78 -7.04
CA ILE A 23 5.11 1.95 -5.93
C ILE A 23 6.13 0.89 -5.51
N GLY A 24 6.82 0.28 -6.48
CA GLY A 24 7.81 -0.78 -6.23
C GLY A 24 9.10 -0.27 -5.58
N TRP A 25 9.44 1.01 -5.76
CA TRP A 25 10.56 1.65 -5.08
C TRP A 25 10.21 1.95 -3.61
N VAL A 26 9.07 2.62 -3.36
CA VAL A 26 8.58 2.87 -1.99
C VAL A 26 8.34 1.56 -1.23
N ALA A 27 7.78 0.54 -1.87
CA ALA A 27 7.57 -0.78 -1.26
C ALA A 27 8.89 -1.49 -0.94
N ARG A 28 9.93 -1.30 -1.76
CA ARG A 28 11.28 -1.85 -1.47
C ARG A 28 11.87 -1.17 -0.24
N ASP A 29 11.80 0.16 -0.20
CA ASP A 29 12.38 0.92 0.90
C ASP A 29 11.59 0.71 2.20
N LEU A 30 10.28 0.43 2.14
CA LEU A 30 9.49 0.07 3.32
C LEU A 30 9.81 -1.33 3.88
N MET A 31 10.17 -2.29 3.02
CA MET A 31 10.42 -3.68 3.43
C MET A 31 11.88 -3.94 3.81
N TYR A 32 12.83 -3.21 3.21
CA TYR A 32 14.27 -3.40 3.39
C TYR A 32 14.98 -2.18 3.98
N GLY A 33 14.30 -1.04 4.09
CA GLY A 33 14.85 0.18 4.66
C GLY A 33 14.73 0.25 6.18
N ASP A 34 15.33 1.29 6.73
CA ASP A 34 15.39 1.53 8.18
C ASP A 34 13.99 1.83 8.76
N LYS A 35 13.83 1.68 10.08
CA LYS A 35 12.52 1.86 10.76
C LYS A 35 11.92 3.24 10.51
N ASP A 36 12.74 4.24 10.25
CA ASP A 36 12.30 5.62 9.99
C ASP A 36 11.68 5.80 8.60
N ASN A 37 11.90 4.85 7.69
CA ASN A 37 11.39 4.95 6.33
C ASN A 37 9.85 4.87 6.24
N ILE A 38 9.21 4.28 7.26
CA ILE A 38 7.75 4.29 7.41
C ILE A 38 7.21 5.73 7.51
N TRP A 39 7.94 6.63 8.20
CA TRP A 39 7.52 8.01 8.40
C TRP A 39 7.65 8.82 7.12
N TYR A 40 8.71 8.59 6.33
CA TYR A 40 8.86 9.22 5.02
C TYR A 40 7.79 8.76 4.04
N ALA A 41 7.43 7.48 4.05
CA ALA A 41 6.34 6.96 3.21
C ALA A 41 4.98 7.55 3.63
N LEU A 42 4.70 7.62 4.93
CA LEU A 42 3.47 8.23 5.45
C LEU A 42 3.39 9.72 5.12
N GLY A 43 4.48 10.47 5.32
CA GLY A 43 4.57 11.88 4.95
C GLY A 43 4.37 12.09 3.46
N GLY A 44 5.03 11.29 2.62
CA GLY A 44 4.86 11.34 1.15
C GLY A 44 3.43 11.03 0.71
N PHE A 45 2.76 10.07 1.34
CA PHE A 45 1.36 9.77 1.09
C PHE A 45 0.45 10.96 1.43
N VAL A 46 0.65 11.59 2.60
CA VAL A 46 -0.11 12.79 3.00
C VAL A 46 0.14 13.95 2.02
N CYS A 47 1.37 14.17 1.59
CA CYS A 47 1.70 15.20 0.60
C CYS A 47 1.02 14.95 -0.76
N LEU A 48 1.03 13.71 -1.24
CA LEU A 48 0.33 13.31 -2.46
C LEU A 48 -1.17 13.53 -2.34
N TRP A 49 -1.76 13.17 -1.21
CA TRP A 49 -3.18 13.36 -0.97
C TRP A 49 -3.55 14.85 -0.89
N MET A 50 -2.78 15.67 -0.17
CA MET A 50 -2.99 17.13 -0.12
C MET A 50 -2.84 17.76 -1.51
N SER A 51 -1.92 17.27 -2.33
CA SER A 51 -1.80 17.70 -3.73
C SER A 51 -3.04 17.35 -4.55
N LEU A 52 -3.64 16.18 -4.30
CA LEU A 52 -4.92 15.78 -4.89
C LEU A 52 -6.05 16.74 -4.48
N ALA A 53 -6.08 17.16 -3.22
CA ALA A 53 -7.04 18.15 -2.72
C ALA A 53 -6.82 19.54 -3.34
N LEU A 54 -5.58 19.93 -3.67
CA LEU A 54 -5.30 21.19 -4.36
C LEU A 54 -5.70 21.16 -5.84
N ILE A 55 -5.46 20.04 -6.53
CA ILE A 55 -5.76 19.88 -7.97
C ILE A 55 -7.26 19.73 -8.22
N PHE A 56 -7.94 18.89 -7.43
CA PHE A 56 -9.34 18.55 -7.63
C PHE A 56 -10.28 19.29 -6.66
N GLY A 57 -9.77 19.95 -5.63
CA GLY A 57 -10.56 20.62 -4.60
C GLY A 57 -11.16 19.65 -3.57
N LEU A 58 -12.35 20.01 -3.06
CA LEU A 58 -13.14 19.17 -2.14
C LEU A 58 -13.31 17.69 -2.57
N PRO A 59 -13.56 17.32 -3.84
CA PRO A 59 -13.68 15.91 -4.20
C PRO A 59 -12.39 15.12 -3.95
N GLY A 60 -11.20 15.73 -4.10
CA GLY A 60 -9.93 15.07 -3.76
C GLY A 60 -9.83 14.68 -2.28
N LEU A 61 -10.53 15.40 -1.40
CA LEU A 61 -10.62 15.10 0.03
C LEU A 61 -11.73 14.09 0.35
N TYR A 62 -12.89 14.21 -0.30
CA TYR A 62 -14.05 13.34 -0.05
C TYR A 62 -13.93 11.93 -0.63
N LEU A 63 -13.22 11.74 -1.75
CA LEU A 63 -13.07 10.43 -2.37
C LEU A 63 -12.44 9.37 -1.46
N PRO A 64 -11.34 9.63 -0.73
CA PRO A 64 -10.81 8.64 0.22
C PRO A 64 -11.77 8.36 1.38
N ALA A 65 -12.49 9.37 1.87
CA ALA A 65 -13.53 9.16 2.88
C ALA A 65 -14.66 8.25 2.36
N LEU A 66 -15.10 8.47 1.11
CA LEU A 66 -16.11 7.65 0.46
C LEU A 66 -15.62 6.22 0.19
N ALA A 67 -14.36 6.06 -0.21
CA ALA A 67 -13.73 4.76 -0.43
C ALA A 67 -13.60 3.94 0.87
N LEU A 68 -13.52 4.61 2.04
CA LEU A 68 -13.52 3.93 3.34
C LEU A 68 -14.91 3.44 3.76
N VAL A 69 -16.01 3.95 3.20
CA VAL A 69 -17.37 3.50 3.53
C VAL A 69 -17.55 1.99 3.37
N PRO A 70 -17.26 1.37 2.20
CA PRO A 70 -17.38 -0.08 2.05
C PRO A 70 -16.43 -0.83 2.99
N VAL A 71 -15.25 -0.29 3.29
CA VAL A 71 -14.29 -0.90 4.22
C VAL A 71 -14.86 -0.97 5.63
N VAL A 72 -15.46 0.12 6.12
CA VAL A 72 -16.11 0.16 7.43
C VAL A 72 -17.32 -0.78 7.46
N PHE A 73 -18.14 -0.79 6.40
CA PHE A 73 -19.27 -1.73 6.29
C PHE A 73 -18.83 -3.19 6.32
N LEU A 74 -17.78 -3.54 5.58
CA LEU A 74 -17.19 -4.89 5.59
C LEU A 74 -16.63 -5.23 6.97
N THR A 75 -15.96 -4.28 7.62
CA THR A 75 -15.42 -4.45 8.98
C THR A 75 -16.55 -4.73 9.97
N LEU A 76 -17.64 -3.96 9.92
CA LEU A 76 -18.82 -4.18 10.74
C LEU A 76 -19.48 -5.54 10.46
N LEU A 77 -19.59 -5.93 9.19
CA LEU A 77 -20.10 -7.25 8.80
C LEU A 77 -19.21 -8.38 9.32
N LEU A 78 -17.89 -8.24 9.25
CA LEU A 78 -16.92 -9.19 9.78
C LEU A 78 -17.07 -9.33 11.29
N ILE A 79 -17.12 -8.21 12.03
CA ILE A 79 -17.30 -8.20 13.48
C ILE A 79 -18.65 -8.81 13.88
N THR A 80 -19.71 -8.52 13.12
CA THR A 80 -21.06 -9.07 13.39
C THR A 80 -21.14 -10.56 13.12
N ARG A 81 -20.25 -11.11 12.28
CA ARG A 81 -20.24 -12.55 11.94
C ARG A 81 -19.50 -13.45 12.94
N GLY A 82 -18.78 -12.89 13.90
CA GLY A 82 -18.07 -13.63 14.95
C GLY A 82 -16.77 -14.25 14.45
#